data_AF-A0A948GER6-F1
#
_entry.id   AF-A0A948GER6-F1
#
_cell.length_a   1.000
_cell.length_b   1.000
_cell.length_c   1.000
_cell.angle_alpha   90.00
_cell.angle_beta   90.00
_cell.angle_gamma   90.00
#
_symmetry.space_group_name_H-M   'P 1'
#
loop_
_entity.id
_entity.type
_entity.pdbx_description
1 polymer ?
#
loop_
_entity_poly.entity_id
_entity_poly.type
_entity_poly.pdbx_seq_one_letter_code
_entity_poly.pdbx_strand_id
1 'polypeptide(L)'
;MEKVISSIIAVIILALSYFAGFNLRNFLLLIVYLAFSLSLIWSAEGWGAYRGLMGHSSVNAATPPILVKIGGWLLLLLSLIWMAVIIIS
;
A
#
# COMPACT_ATOMS: atom_id res chain seq x y z
N MET A 1 -4.79 15.75 4.39
CA MET A 1 -4.65 15.72 2.91
C MET A 1 -4.19 14.36 2.40
N GLU A 2 -3.14 13.75 2.97
CA GLU A 2 -2.61 12.43 2.57
C GLU A 2 -3.67 11.32 2.42
N LYS A 3 -4.63 11.23 3.35
CA LYS A 3 -5.72 10.24 3.31
C LYS A 3 -6.59 10.37 2.06
N VAL A 4 -6.95 11.60 1.69
CA VAL A 4 -7.79 11.88 0.51
C VAL A 4 -7.04 11.55 -0.78
N ILE A 5 -5.78 11.98 -0.88
CA ILE A 5 -4.94 11.74 -2.08
C ILE A 5 -4.73 10.23 -2.29
N SER A 6 -4.36 9.52 -1.23
CA SER A 6 -4.15 8.06 -1.30
C SER A 6 -5.44 7.30 -1.63
N SER A 7 -6.60 7.70 -1.10
CA SER A 7 -7.90 7.14 -1.51
C SER A 7 -8.18 7.35 -2.99
N ILE A 8 -7.98 8.57 -3.50
CA ILE A 8 -8.25 8.90 -4.91
C ILE A 8 -7.38 8.04 -5.82
N ILE A 9 -6.09 7.93 -5.52
CA ILE A 9 -5.17 7.09 -6.29
C ILE A 9 -5.60 5.61 -6.25
N ALA A 10 -5.96 5.09 -5.08
CA ALA A 10 -6.42 3.70 -4.95
C ALA A 10 -7.70 3.44 -5.78
N VAL A 11 -8.64 4.38 -5.77
CA VAL A 11 -9.87 4.29 -6.59
C VAL A 11 -9.55 4.32 -8.09
N ILE A 12 -8.63 5.19 -8.52
CA ILE A 12 -8.18 5.25 -9.91
C ILE A 12 -7.54 3.92 -10.33
N ILE A 13 -6.68 3.34 -9.50
CA ILE A 13 -6.05 2.04 -9.77
C ILE A 13 -7.11 0.94 -9.92
N LEU A 14 -8.10 0.91 -9.03
CA LEU A 14 -9.19 -0.07 -9.11
C LEU A 14 -10.03 0.12 -10.38
N ALA A 15 -10.39 1.35 -10.72
CA ALA A 15 -11.14 1.66 -11.94
C ALA A 15 -10.36 1.20 -13.19
N LEU A 16 -9.07 1.55 -13.28
CA LEU A 16 -8.22 1.13 -14.39
C LEU A 16 -8.10 -0.41 -14.47
N SER A 17 -7.97 -1.09 -13.33
CA SER A 17 -7.87 -2.56 -13.31
C SER A 17 -9.17 -3.25 -13.77
N TYR A 18 -10.32 -2.64 -13.49
CA TYR A 18 -11.61 -3.11 -13.98
C TYR A 18 -11.70 -2.96 -15.51
N PHE A 19 -11.32 -1.80 -16.05
CA PHE A 19 -11.29 -1.58 -17.51
C PHE A 19 -10.23 -2.40 -18.24
N ALA A 20 -9.13 -2.75 -17.57
CA ALA A 20 -8.09 -3.63 -18.12
C ALA A 20 -8.49 -5.11 -18.14
N GLY A 21 -9.70 -5.47 -17.70
CA GLY A 21 -10.22 -6.84 -17.80
C GLY A 21 -9.55 -7.83 -16.86
N PHE A 22 -9.09 -7.39 -15.68
CA PHE A 22 -8.42 -8.28 -14.74
C PHE A 22 -9.30 -9.45 -14.30
N ASN A 23 -8.69 -10.64 -14.24
CA ASN A 23 -9.31 -11.80 -13.62
C ASN A 23 -9.66 -11.52 -12.14
N LEU A 24 -10.78 -12.06 -11.67
CA LEU A 24 -11.30 -11.84 -10.31
C LEU A 24 -10.23 -12.09 -9.21
N ARG A 25 -9.42 -13.14 -9.37
CA ARG A 25 -8.33 -13.45 -8.43
C ARG A 25 -7.30 -12.31 -8.34
N ASN A 26 -6.89 -11.76 -9.48
CA ASN A 26 -5.89 -10.68 -9.51
C ASN A 26 -6.49 -9.37 -8.99
N PHE A 27 -7.77 -9.11 -9.28
CA PHE A 27 -8.50 -7.96 -8.77
C PHE A 27 -8.63 -8.00 -7.23
N LEU A 28 -8.96 -9.16 -6.65
CA LEU A 28 -9.02 -9.33 -5.19
C LEU A 28 -7.66 -9.14 -4.52
N LEU A 29 -6.59 -9.70 -5.11
CA LEU A 29 -5.24 -9.48 -4.61
C LEU A 29 -4.86 -7.99 -4.65
N LEU A 30 -5.21 -7.29 -5.72
CA LEU A 30 -4.98 -5.85 -5.85
C LEU A 30 -5.70 -5.06 -4.74
N ILE A 31 -6.96 -5.40 -4.43
CA ILE A 31 -7.70 -4.78 -3.32
C ILE A 31 -6.96 -5.00 -1.98
N VAL A 32 -6.49 -6.22 -1.71
CA VAL A 32 -5.74 -6.52 -0.47
C VAL A 32 -4.46 -5.70 -0.40
N TYR A 33 -3.71 -5.61 -1.50
CA TYR A 33 -2.48 -4.80 -1.58
C TYR A 33 -2.75 -3.30 -1.35
N LEU A 34 -3.80 -2.76 -1.99
CA LEU A 34 -4.18 -1.36 -1.82
C LEU A 34 -4.67 -1.09 -0.39
N ALA A 35 -5.48 -1.98 0.19
CA ALA A 35 -5.92 -1.87 1.57
C ALA A 35 -4.73 -1.88 2.56
N PHE A 36 -3.73 -2.73 2.31
CA PHE A 36 -2.51 -2.76 3.11
C PHE A 36 -1.70 -1.47 2.97
N SER A 37 -1.49 -0.98 1.75
CA SER A 37 -0.81 0.29 1.49
C SER A 37 -1.52 1.48 2.18
N LEU A 38 -2.86 1.56 2.07
CA LEU A 38 -3.66 2.58 2.74
C LEU A 38 -3.58 2.48 4.26
N SER A 39 -3.57 1.27 4.82
CA SER A 39 -3.39 1.04 6.26
C SER A 39 -2.06 1.60 6.77
N LEU A 40 -0.97 1.42 6.01
CA LEU A 40 0.34 1.98 6.36
C LEU A 40 0.37 3.50 6.31
N ILE A 41 -0.33 4.13 5.35
CA ILE A 41 -0.40 5.60 5.24
C ILE A 41 -1.28 6.18 6.35
N TRP A 42 -2.43 5.57 6.62
CA TRP A 42 -3.46 6.15 7.50
C TRP A 42 -3.23 5.85 8.97
N SER A 43 -2.62 4.70 9.28
CA SER A 43 -2.40 4.18 10.63
C SER A 43 -0.91 4.05 10.94
N ALA A 44 -0.08 4.89 10.31
CA ALA A 44 1.38 4.86 10.44
C ALA A 44 1.88 4.87 11.89
N GLU A 45 1.18 5.58 12.77
CA GLU A 45 1.47 5.65 14.20
C GLU A 45 1.26 4.29 14.91
N GLY A 46 0.20 3.57 14.54
CA GLY A 46 -0.10 2.25 15.08
C GLY A 46 0.89 1.19 14.60
N TRP A 47 1.26 1.24 13.33
CA TRP A 47 2.27 0.34 12.74
C TRP A 47 3.69 0.67 13.24
N GLY A 48 4.02 1.94 13.42
CA GLY A 48 5.34 2.37 13.93
C GLY A 48 5.58 2.02 15.39
N ALA A 49 4.51 1.84 16.17
CA ALA A 49 4.57 1.41 17.56
C ALA A 49 4.79 -0.11 17.74
N TYR A 50 4.90 -0.89 16.66
CA TYR A 50 5.16 -2.33 16.76
C TYR A 50 6.49 -2.59 17.47
N ARG A 51 6.40 -3.18 18.66
CA ARG A 51 7.52 -3.69 19.45
C ARG A 51 7.46 -5.21 19.40
N GLY A 52 8.28 -5.80 18.54
CA GLY A 52 8.35 -7.26 18.36
C GLY A 52 9.79 -7.76 18.33
N LEU A 53 9.95 -9.05 18.10
CA LEU A 53 11.26 -9.66 17.84
C LEU A 53 11.52 -9.62 16.33
N MET A 54 12.63 -9.00 15.92
CA MET A 54 13.12 -9.08 14.54
C MET A 54 14.39 -9.94 14.56
N GLY A 55 14.24 -11.22 14.22
CA GLY A 55 15.29 -12.24 14.42
C GLY A 55 15.45 -12.62 15.90
N HIS A 56 16.69 -12.60 16.41
CA HIS A 56 17.01 -12.85 17.82
C HIS A 56 17.07 -11.57 18.68
N SER A 57 16.76 -10.40 18.11
CA SER A 57 16.85 -9.11 18.81
C SER A 57 15.48 -8.48 19.00
N SER A 58 15.23 -7.98 20.20
CA SER A 58 14.03 -7.19 20.53
C SER A 58 14.11 -5.83 19.85
N VAL A 59 13.11 -5.51 19.03
CA VAL A 59 12.94 -4.16 18.47
C VAL A 59 12.37 -3.27 19.55
N ASN A 60 13.26 -2.63 20.31
CA ASN A 60 12.91 -1.74 21.40
C ASN A 60 12.65 -0.29 20.94
N ALA A 61 13.09 0.05 19.72
CA ALA A 61 12.90 1.36 19.12
C ALA A 61 11.64 1.37 18.26
N ALA A 62 10.76 2.34 18.49
CA ALA A 62 9.60 2.56 17.63
C ALA A 62 10.08 2.99 16.24
N THR A 63 9.47 2.42 15.19
CA THR A 63 9.74 2.87 13.83
C THR A 63 9.10 4.24 13.64
N PRO A 64 9.85 5.27 13.19
CA PRO A 64 9.28 6.57 12.92
C PRO A 64 8.07 6.46 11.99
N PRO A 65 6.90 7.04 12.34
CA PRO A 65 5.70 6.97 11.51
C PRO A 65 5.92 7.45 10.07
N ILE A 66 6.86 8.37 9.86
CA ILE A 66 7.23 8.85 8.52
C ILE A 66 7.79 7.74 7.63
N LEU A 67 8.59 6.80 8.17
CA LEU A 67 9.13 5.68 7.40
C LEU A 67 8.04 4.69 7.01
N VAL A 68 7.07 4.46 7.91
CA VAL A 68 5.90 3.63 7.63
C VAL A 68 5.06 4.25 6.51
N LYS A 69 4.82 5.56 6.56
CA LYS A 69 4.11 6.28 5.50
C LYS A 69 4.83 6.18 4.16
N ILE A 70 6.16 6.36 4.14
CA ILE A 70 6.96 6.21 2.93
C ILE A 70 6.79 4.80 2.35
N GLY A 71 6.84 3.76 3.19
CA GLY A 71 6.57 2.39 2.76
C GLY A 71 5.18 2.20 2.15
N GLY A 72 4.16 2.78 2.78
CA GLY A 72 2.79 2.81 2.24
C GLY A 72 2.71 3.46 0.85
N TRP A 73 3.30 4.65 0.69
CA TRP A 73 3.36 5.36 -0.60
C TRP A 73 4.13 4.60 -1.68
N LEU A 74 5.21 3.92 -1.30
CA LEU A 74 6.03 3.15 -2.23
C LEU A 74 5.26 1.93 -2.77
N LEU A 75 4.48 1.26 -1.92
CA LEU A 75 3.57 0.19 -2.35
C LEU A 75 2.44 0.69 -3.26
N LEU A 76 1.91 1.89 -2.98
CA LEU A 76 0.89 2.53 -3.80
C LEU A 76 1.44 2.85 -5.21
N LEU A 77 2.66 3.42 -5.27
CA LEU A 77 3.35 3.72 -6.53
C LEU A 77 3.71 2.46 -7.31
N LEU A 78 4.18 1.42 -6.64
CA LEU A 78 4.50 0.15 -7.27
C LEU A 78 3.26 -0.46 -7.95
N SER A 79 2.10 -0.39 -7.30
CA SER A 79 0.83 -0.84 -7.86
C SER A 79 0.45 -0.06 -9.12
N LEU A 80 0.74 1.25 -9.14
CA LEU A 80 0.48 2.12 -10.28
C LEU A 80 1.42 1.82 -11.46
N ILE A 81 2.71 1.59 -11.19
CA ILE A 81 3.69 1.18 -12.20
C ILE A 81 3.30 -0.18 -12.81
N TRP A 82 2.91 -1.14 -11.97
CA TRP A 82 2.49 -2.45 -12.44
C TRP A 82 1.25 -2.38 -13.34
N MET A 83 0.27 -1.53 -12.98
CA MET A 83 -0.87 -1.25 -13.86
C MET A 83 -0.46 -0.61 -15.19
N ALA A 84 0.45 0.38 -15.16
CA ALA A 84 0.93 1.02 -16.38
C ALA A 84 1.62 0.02 -17.33
N VAL A 85 2.42 -0.89 -16.78
CA VAL A 85 3.08 -1.96 -17.57
C VAL A 85 2.04 -2.84 -18.25
N ILE A 86 1.00 -3.26 -17.54
CA ILE A 86 -0.05 -4.14 -18.09
C ILE A 86 -0.86 -3.44 -19.18
N ILE A 87 -1.12 -2.14 -19.03
CA ILE A 87 -1.89 -1.38 -20.05
C ILE A 87 -1.10 -1.22 -21.36
N ILE A 88 0.23 -1.15 -21.29
CA ILE A 88 1.11 -0.93 -22.45
C ILE A 88 1.53 -2.25 -23.12
N SER A 89 1.43 -3.38 -22.40
CA SER A 89 1.81 -4.72 -22.89
C SER A 89 0.67 -5.36 -23.69
#